data_AF-A0A3B1AA23-F1
#
_entry.id   AF-A0A3B1AA23-F1
#
_cell.length_a   1.000
_cell.length_b   1.000
_cell.length_c   1.000
_cell.angle_alpha   90.00
_cell.angle_beta   90.00
_cell.angle_gamma   90.00
#
_symmetry.space_group_name_H-M   'P 1'
#
loop_
_entity.id
_entity.type
_entity.pdbx_description
1 polymer ?
#
loop_
_entity_poly.entity_id
_entity_poly.type
_entity_poly.pdbx_seq_one_letter_code
_entity_poly.pdbx_strand_id
1 'polypeptide(L)' 'MKKYLKIALFISLGLVITLASGCATKPWVKPYEREILAKPIMLFSRDSFADIYMDHVHEVREGAQGGGVGAGGGCGCN' A
#
# COMPACT_ATOMS: atom_id res chain seq x y z
N MET A 1 -34.57 -13.20 29.20
CA MET A 1 -33.62 -12.10 28.90
C MET A 1 -32.17 -12.56 28.77
N LYS A 2 -31.58 -13.23 29.78
CA LYS A 2 -30.16 -13.69 29.74
C LYS A 2 -29.80 -14.63 28.56
N LYS A 3 -30.77 -15.39 28.03
CA LYS A 3 -30.57 -16.32 26.89
C LYS A 3 -30.29 -15.58 25.58
N TYR A 4 -31.00 -14.49 25.31
CA TYR A 4 -30.79 -13.62 24.14
C TYR A 4 -29.51 -12.80 24.23
N LEU A 5 -29.13 -12.39 25.45
CA LEU A 5 -27.86 -11.69 25.69
C LEU A 5 -26.64 -12.57 25.38
N LYS A 6 -26.70 -13.87 25.73
CA LYS A 6 -25.65 -14.83 25.39
C LYS A 6 -25.57 -15.08 23.87
N ILE A 7 -26.73 -15.19 23.20
CA ILE A 7 -26.78 -15.40 21.75
C ILE A 7 -26.20 -14.19 21.00
N ALA A 8 -26.56 -12.97 21.41
CA ALA A 8 -26.00 -11.74 20.84
C ALA A 8 -24.48 -11.65 21.03
N LEU A 9 -23.96 -12.10 22.18
CA LEU A 9 -22.52 -12.14 22.47
C LEU A 9 -21.77 -13.16 21.60
N PHE A 10 -22.37 -14.32 21.29
CA PHE A 10 -21.77 -15.28 20.36
C PHE A 10 -21.78 -14.78 18.91
N ILE A 11 -22.83 -14.07 18.50
CA ILE A 11 -22.92 -13.48 17.16
C ILE A 11 -21.86 -12.37 16.98
N SER A 12 -21.70 -11.49 17.96
CA SER A 12 -20.70 -10.42 17.88
C SER A 12 -19.27 -10.98 17.88
N LEU A 13 -19.00 -12.03 18.67
CA LEU A 13 -17.69 -12.68 18.69
C LEU A 13 -17.37 -13.37 17.35
N GLY A 14 -18.36 -14.03 16.74
CA GLY A 14 -18.21 -14.64 15.41
C GLY A 14 -17.90 -13.61 14.32
N LEU A 15 -18.57 -12.45 14.35
CA LEU A 15 -18.34 -11.37 13.39
C LEU A 15 -16.90 -10.82 13.47
N VAL A 16 -16.39 -10.58 14.68
CA VAL A 16 -15.01 -10.08 14.89
C VAL A 16 -13.96 -11.03 14.32
N ILE A 17 -14.14 -12.34 14.47
CA ILE A 17 -13.20 -13.35 13.97
C ILE A 17 -13.14 -13.34 12.43
N THR A 18 -14.29 -13.20 11.75
CA THR A 18 -14.34 -13.14 10.28
C THR A 18 -13.73 -11.87 9.70
N LEU A 19 -13.82 -10.74 10.41
CA LEU A 19 -13.18 -9.49 9.99
C LEU A 19 -11.65 -9.56 10.16
N ALA A 20 -11.16 -10.33 11.13
CA ALA A 20 -9.73 -10.47 11.40
C ALA A 20 -8.99 -11.45 10.47
N SER A 21 -9.69 -12.27 9.67
CA SER A 21 -9.05 -13.30 8.82
C SER A 21 -8.31 -12.78 7.58
N GLY A 22 -8.35 -11.47 7.30
CA GLY A 22 -7.75 -10.89 6.09
C GLY A 22 -6.24 -10.64 6.12
N CYS A 23 -5.63 -10.47 7.31
CA CYS A 23 -4.24 -9.97 7.39
C CYS A 23 -3.14 -11.01 7.17
N ALA A 24 -3.44 -12.31 7.10
CA ALA A 24 -2.40 -13.34 7.06
C ALA A 24 -2.83 -14.62 6.33
N THR A 25 -3.55 -14.50 5.21
CA THR A 25 -3.95 -15.66 4.40
C THR A 25 -2.72 -16.29 3.76
N LYS A 26 -2.33 -17.47 4.23
CA LYS A 26 -1.28 -18.29 3.61
C LYS A 26 -1.87 -19.05 2.42
N PRO A 27 -1.14 -19.21 1.31
CA PRO A 27 0.27 -18.88 1.12
C PRO A 27 0.50 -17.43 0.70
N TRP A 28 1.50 -16.79 1.30
CA TRP A 28 2.06 -15.53 0.81
C TRP A 28 2.70 -15.72 -0.57
N VAL A 29 2.63 -14.68 -1.40
CA VAL A 29 3.37 -14.62 -2.67
C VAL A 29 4.85 -14.86 -2.39
N LYS A 30 5.42 -15.87 -3.04
CA LYS A 30 6.82 -16.24 -2.82
C LYS A 30 7.73 -15.18 -3.42
N PRO A 31 8.96 -14.96 -2.90
CA PRO A 31 9.84 -13.90 -3.37
C PRO A 31 10.08 -13.92 -4.89
N TYR A 32 10.22 -15.10 -5.48
CA TYR A 32 10.45 -15.31 -6.92
C TYR A 32 9.18 -15.16 -7.79
N GLU A 33 7.99 -15.10 -7.20
CA GLU A 33 6.76 -14.82 -7.97
C GLU A 33 6.56 -13.31 -8.14
N ARG A 34 7.24 -12.48 -7.33
CA ARG A 34 7.07 -11.02 -7.32
C ARG A 34 7.49 -10.35 -8.62
N GLU A 35 8.50 -10.88 -9.29
CA GLU A 35 8.97 -10.39 -10.60
C GLU A 35 7.92 -10.57 -11.71
N ILE A 36 7.04 -11.58 -11.59
CA ILE A 36 5.95 -11.83 -12.55
C ILE A 36 4.78 -10.86 -12.30
N LEU A 37 4.57 -10.47 -11.04
CA LEU A 37 3.54 -9.52 -10.63
C LEU A 37 3.93 -8.06 -10.98
N ALA A 38 5.21 -7.70 -10.84
CA ALA A 38 5.70 -6.35 -11.11
C ALA A 38 6.03 -6.14 -12.60
N LYS A 39 5.00 -6.10 -13.44
CA LYS A 39 5.19 -5.86 -14.88
C LYS A 39 5.66 -4.42 -15.15
N PRO A 40 6.51 -4.17 -16.17
CA PRO A 40 6.94 -2.82 -16.54
C PRO A 40 5.79 -1.86 -16.86
N ILE A 41 4.63 -2.35 -17.31
CA ILE A 41 3.43 -1.53 -17.54
C ILE A 41 2.85 -0.91 -16.26
N MET A 42 3.21 -1.44 -15.08
CA MET A 42 2.78 -0.92 -13.78
C MET A 42 3.75 0.14 -13.23
N LEU A 43 4.83 0.46 -13.95
CA LEU A 43 5.70 1.58 -13.60
C LEU A 43 4.90 2.88 -13.71
N PHE A 44 4.91 3.69 -12.65
CA PHE A 44 4.28 5.02 -12.65
C PHE A 44 4.91 5.94 -13.71
N SER A 45 6.21 5.78 -13.89
CA SER A 45 6.98 6.48 -14.90
C SER A 45 7.31 5.56 -16.06
N ARG A 46 7.10 6.05 -17.27
CA ARG A 46 7.58 5.37 -18.48
C ARG A 46 9.07 5.61 -18.71
N ASP A 47 9.60 6.74 -18.24
CA ASP A 47 11.00 7.14 -18.37
C ASP A 47 11.44 7.87 -17.09
N SER A 48 12.14 7.15 -16.24
CA SER A 48 12.63 7.69 -14.97
C SER A 48 13.58 8.88 -15.14
N PHE A 49 14.29 8.99 -16.27
CA PHE A 49 15.21 10.11 -16.49
C PHE A 49 14.45 11.41 -16.81
N ALA A 50 13.37 11.31 -17.58
CA ALA A 50 12.52 12.46 -17.87
C ALA A 50 11.86 13.02 -16.61
N ASP A 51 11.39 12.14 -15.73
CA ASP A 51 10.75 12.54 -14.46
C ASP A 51 11.76 13.21 -13.52
N ILE A 52 12.95 12.63 -13.35
CA ILE A 52 14.03 13.25 -12.55
C ILE A 52 14.39 14.64 -13.09
N TYR A 53 14.44 14.81 -14.41
CA TYR A 53 14.69 16.12 -15.02
C TYR A 53 13.59 17.13 -14.70
N MET A 54 12.32 16.73 -14.82
CA MET A 54 11.18 17.60 -14.50
C MET A 54 11.13 17.95 -13.01
N ASP A 55 11.45 16.99 -12.13
CA ASP A 55 11.52 17.20 -10.69
C ASP A 55 12.61 18.21 -10.33
N HIS A 56 13.80 18.13 -10.93
CA HIS A 56 14.86 19.12 -10.76
C HIS A 56 14.42 20.52 -11.23
N VAL A 57 13.67 20.60 -12.34
CA VAL A 57 13.11 21.86 -12.82
C VAL A 57 12.09 22.44 -11.83
N HIS A 58 11.22 21.61 -11.26
CA HIS A 58 10.26 22.04 -10.25
C HIS A 58 10.96 22.48 -8.96
N GLU A 59 11.97 21.74 -8.48
CA GLU A 59 12.76 22.11 -7.29
C GLU A 59 13.40 23.49 -7.45
N VAL A 60 14.01 23.77 -8.60
CA VAL A 60 14.63 25.08 -8.88
C VAL A 60 13.59 26.20 -8.97
N ARG A 61 12.41 25.91 -9.53
CA ARG A 61 11.35 26.92 -9.73
C ARG A 61 10.50 27.18 -8.48
N GLU A 62 10.32 26.16 -7.66
CA GLU A 62 9.37 26.13 -6.54
C GLU A 62 10.10 26.04 -5.18
N GLY A 63 11.41 26.29 -5.15
CA GLY A 63 12.34 26.13 -4.02
C GLY A 63 12.03 26.82 -2.68
N ALA A 64 10.81 27.32 -2.49
CA ALA A 64 10.23 27.64 -1.19
C ALA A 64 9.56 26.42 -0.52
N GLN A 65 9.24 25.35 -1.26
CA GLN A 65 8.58 24.16 -0.72
C GLN A 65 9.60 23.02 -0.53
N GLY A 66 10.19 22.94 0.65
CA GLY A 66 11.09 21.84 1.02
C GLY A 66 10.35 20.51 1.09
N GLY A 67 10.51 19.67 0.06
CA GLY A 67 9.93 18.34 -0.02
C GLY A 67 10.25 17.66 -1.35
N GLY A 68 11.46 17.09 -1.47
CA GLY A 68 11.85 16.31 -2.65
C GLY A 68 11.16 14.93 -2.69
N VAL A 69 11.10 14.35 -3.88
CA VAL A 69 10.64 12.98 -4.11
C VAL A 69 11.65 11.97 -3.57
N GLY A 70 11.22 11.11 -2.64
CA GLY A 70 11.98 9.93 -2.25
C GLY A 70 12.16 8.99 -3.45
N ALA A 71 13.36 8.48 -3.66
CA ALA A 71 13.69 7.64 -4.81
C ALA A 71 12.89 6.32 -4.79
N GLY A 72 11.75 6.28 -5.51
CA GLY A 72 11.04 5.02 -5.81
C GLY A 72 9.52 5.11 -5.84
N GLY A 73 8.91 4.14 -6.53
CA GLY A 73 7.47 3.93 -6.56
C GLY A 73 6.97 3.28 -5.26
N GLY A 74 6.70 4.10 -4.26
CA GLY A 74 6.07 3.72 -3.00
C GLY A 74 5.31 4.91 -2.42
N CYS A 75 4.57 4.73 -1.32
CA CYS A 75 4.07 5.90 -0.57
C CYS A 75 5.30 6.74 -0.20
N GLY A 76 5.46 7.91 -0.80
CA GLY A 76 6.65 8.76 -0.74
C GLY A 76 6.92 9.35 0.66
N CYS A 77 7.00 8.50 1.67
CA CYS A 77 7.49 8.82 2.98
C CYS A 77 9.01 8.72 2.92
N ASN A 78 9.67 9.88 2.94
CA ASN A 78 11.06 9.98 3.40
C ASN A 78 11.20 9.36 4.79
#